data_AF-A0A1C5CQF5-F1
#
_entry.id   AF-A0A1C5CQF5-F1
#
_cell.length_a   1.000
_cell.length_b   1.000
_cell.length_c   1.000
_cell.angle_alpha   90.00
_cell.angle_beta   90.00
_cell.angle_gamma   90.00
#
_symmetry.space_group_name_H-M   'P 1'
#
loop_
_entity.id
_entity.type
_entity.pdbx_description
1 polymer ?
#
loop_
_entity_poly.entity_id
_entity_poly.type
_entity_poly.pdbx_seq_one_letter_code
_entity_poly.pdbx_strand_id
1 'polypeptide(L)' 'MDRIRPPSMGYAAFNHYGAEGEVDQADKRIRTYPFSDHEGGGPTHEVVKSEWLAKQLNSVA' A
#
# COMPACT_ATOMS: atom_id res chain seq x y z
N MET A 1 -11.84 11.72 0.79
CA MET A 1 -11.62 11.30 -0.61
C MET A 1 -10.50 12.14 -1.21
N ASP A 2 -9.34 11.54 -1.52
CA ASP A 2 -8.20 12.28 -2.07
C ASP A 2 -8.55 12.96 -3.42
N ARG A 3 -8.53 14.29 -3.43
CA ARG A 3 -8.80 15.15 -4.60
C ARG A 3 -7.54 15.58 -5.34
N ILE A 4 -6.36 15.39 -4.73
CA ILE A 4 -5.06 15.70 -5.32
C ILE A 4 -4.60 14.51 -6.16
N ARG A 5 -4.78 13.30 -5.63
CA ARG A 5 -4.55 12.03 -6.33
C ARG A 5 -5.81 11.19 -6.29
N PRO A 6 -6.67 11.24 -7.33
CA PRO A 6 -7.86 10.42 -7.41
C PRO A 6 -7.53 8.94 -7.17
N PRO A 7 -8.35 8.19 -6.39
CA PRO A 7 -8.06 6.80 -6.07
C PRO A 7 -7.86 5.90 -7.29
N SER A 8 -8.51 6.20 -8.41
CA SER A 8 -8.32 5.47 -9.67
C SER A 8 -6.85 5.43 -10.11
N MET A 9 -6.09 6.51 -9.89
CA MET A 9 -4.65 6.53 -10.19
C MET A 9 -3.87 5.59 -9.27
N GLY A 10 -4.17 5.60 -7.97
CA GLY A 10 -3.55 4.71 -6.99
C GLY A 10 -3.87 3.23 -7.25
N TYR A 11 -5.13 2.91 -7.56
CA TYR A 11 -5.54 1.56 -7.90
C TYR A 11 -4.95 1.08 -9.22
N ALA A 12 -4.89 1.92 -10.25
CA ALA A 12 -4.25 1.56 -11.51
C ALA A 12 -2.76 1.21 -11.29
N ALA A 13 -2.02 2.08 -10.59
CA ALA A 13 -0.63 1.82 -10.25
C ALA A 13 -0.46 0.54 -9.42
N PHE A 14 -1.28 0.35 -8.37
CA PHE A 14 -1.22 -0.84 -7.53
C PHE A 14 -1.52 -2.11 -8.33
N ASN A 15 -2.55 -2.12 -9.17
CA ASN A 15 -2.95 -3.29 -9.95
C ASN A 15 -1.86 -3.73 -10.92
N HIS A 16 -1.20 -2.78 -11.60
CA HIS A 16 -0.13 -3.07 -12.55
C HIS A 16 1.25 -3.29 -11.91
N TYR A 17 1.43 -2.96 -10.62
CA TYR A 17 2.70 -3.17 -9.94
C TYR A 17 3.12 -4.65 -9.96
N GLY A 18 4.29 -4.92 -10.53
CA GLY A 18 4.87 -6.26 -10.65
C GLY A 18 4.31 -7.10 -11.80
N ALA A 19 3.41 -6.57 -12.65
CA ALA A 19 2.78 -7.34 -13.72
C ALA A 19 3.76 -7.84 -14.80
N GLU A 20 4.85 -7.12 -15.04
CA GLU A 20 5.88 -7.46 -16.05
C GLU A 20 7.06 -8.27 -15.47
N GLY A 21 7.01 -8.62 -14.18
CA GLY A 21 8.10 -9.34 -13.50
C GLY A 21 7.59 -10.56 -12.72
N GLU A 22 8.51 -11.37 -12.21
CA GLU A 22 8.21 -12.50 -11.32
C GLU A 22 7.91 -12.05 -9.88
N VAL A 23 7.22 -10.92 -9.72
CA VAL A 23 6.81 -10.43 -8.40
C VAL A 23 5.55 -11.16 -7.98
N ASP A 24 5.62 -11.91 -6.88
CA ASP A 24 4.44 -12.50 -6.27
C ASP A 24 3.46 -11.38 -5.89
N GLN A 25 2.31 -11.40 -6.54
CA GLN A 25 1.24 -10.44 -6.30
C GLN A 25 0.65 -10.57 -4.89
N ALA A 26 0.91 -11.68 -4.19
CA ALA A 26 0.55 -11.86 -2.78
C ALA A 26 1.37 -11.00 -1.82
N ASP A 27 2.57 -10.55 -2.23
CA ASP A 27 3.47 -9.77 -1.37
C ASP A 27 3.12 -8.28 -1.31
N LYS A 28 2.40 -7.76 -2.32
CA LYS A 28 1.91 -6.38 -2.31
C LYS A 28 0.63 -6.25 -1.48
N ARG A 29 0.50 -5.14 -0.76
CA ARG A 29 -0.66 -4.82 0.08
C ARG A 29 -1.09 -3.37 -0.14
N ILE A 30 -2.39 -3.12 -0.13
CA ILE A 30 -2.99 -1.78 -0.16
C ILE A 30 -3.91 -1.60 1.05
N ARG A 31 -3.91 -0.40 1.65
CA ARG A 31 -4.85 0.01 2.69
C ARG A 31 -5.61 1.23 2.22
N THR A 32 -6.92 1.20 2.38
CA THR A 32 -7.81 2.29 2.01
C THR A 32 -8.31 2.99 3.27
N TYR A 33 -8.36 4.32 3.22
CA TYR A 33 -8.84 5.15 4.31
C TYR A 33 -10.04 5.96 3.80
N PRO A 34 -11.28 5.43 3.88
CA PRO A 34 -12.44 5.99 3.17
C PRO A 34 -12.82 7.40 3.63
N PHE A 35 -12.55 7.71 4.90
CA PHE A 35 -12.89 8.98 5.53
C PHE A 35 -11.73 9.99 5.47
N SER A 36 -10.61 9.60 4.88
CA SER A 36 -9.43 10.45 4.74
C SER A 36 -9.38 11.11 3.35
N ASP A 37 -8.79 12.29 3.28
CA ASP A 37 -8.42 12.96 2.03
C ASP A 37 -6.97 12.59 1.65
N HIS A 38 -6.17 13.57 1.22
CA HIS A 38 -4.82 13.35 0.71
C HIS A 38 -3.82 12.86 1.78
N GLU A 39 -4.13 13.09 3.06
CA GLU A 39 -3.35 12.60 4.19
C GLU A 39 -3.37 11.07 4.31
N GLY A 40 -4.36 10.40 3.71
CA GLY A 40 -4.54 8.97 3.83
C GLY A 40 -4.59 8.53 5.30
N GLY A 41 -3.84 7.51 5.68
CA GLY A 41 -3.78 7.08 7.07
C GLY A 41 -2.83 7.88 7.96
N GLY A 42 -2.05 8.83 7.41
CA GLY A 42 -1.09 9.64 8.16
C GLY A 42 -0.23 8.81 9.14
N PRO A 43 -0.06 9.26 10.41
CA PRO A 43 0.69 8.52 11.42
C PRO A 43 0.16 7.10 11.72
N THR A 44 -1.13 6.85 11.56
CA THR A 44 -1.68 5.49 11.77
C THR A 44 -1.21 4.51 10.70
N HIS A 45 -0.92 5.00 9.49
CA HIS A 45 -0.38 4.16 8.42
C HIS A 45 1.11 3.83 8.64
N GLU A 46 1.85 4.67 9.37
CA GLU A 46 3.24 4.37 9.75
C GLU A 46 3.31 3.08 10.57
N VAL A 47 2.40 2.89 11.53
CA VAL A 47 2.29 1.66 12.32
C VAL A 47 2.06 0.45 11.42
N VAL A 48 1.13 0.55 10.48
CA VAL A 48 0.82 -0.54 9.53
C VAL A 48 2.04 -0.91 8.67
N LYS A 49 2.81 0.09 8.20
CA LYS A 49 4.04 -0.14 7.44
C LYS A 49 5.11 -0.82 8.28
N SER A 50 5.33 -0.35 9.52
CA SER A 50 6.30 -0.93 10.44
C SER A 50 5.99 -2.38 10.77
N GLU A 51 4.71 -2.70 11.04
CA GLU A 51 4.27 -4.08 11.29
C GLU A 51 4.45 -4.98 10.06
N TRP A 52 4.13 -4.47 8.86
CA TRP A 52 4.34 -5.22 7.63
C TRP A 52 5.83 -5.49 7.40
N LEU A 53 6.68 -4.47 7.53
CA LEU A 53 8.13 -4.61 7.33
C LEU A 53 8.75 -5.58 8.34
N ALA A 54 8.37 -5.50 9.61
CA ALA A 54 8.86 -6.43 10.63
C ALA A 54 8.54 -7.88 10.28
N LYS A 55 7.34 -8.17 9.74
CA LYS A 55 7.00 -9.52 9.27
C LYS A 55 7.88 -9.98 8.12
N GLN A 56 8.15 -9.11 7.14
CA GLN A 56 9.01 -9.45 6.00
C GLN A 56 10.45 -9.71 6.41
N LEU A 57 10.99 -8.92 7.34
CA LEU A 57 12.35 -9.11 7.84
C LEU A 57 12.48 -10.40 8.67
N ASN A 58 11.44 -10.76 9.42
CA ASN A 58 11.42 -11.98 10.22
C ASN A 58 11.13 -13.25 9.40
N SER A 59 10.52 -13.15 8.22
CA SER A 59 10.27 -14.30 7.34
C SER A 59 11.48 -14.69 6.47
N VAL A 60 12.52 -13.86 6.45
CA VAL A 60 13.77 -14.09 5.69
C VAL A 60 14.89 -14.65 6.57
N ALA A 61 14.69 -14.70 7.90
CA ALA A 61 15.59 -15.33 8.87
C ALA A 61 15.23 -16.80 9.12
#